data_AF-A0A2T2XKH2-F1
#
_entry.id   AF-A0A2T2XKH2-F1
#
_cell.length_a   1.000
_cell.length_b   1.000
_cell.length_c   1.000
_cell.angle_alpha   90.00
_cell.angle_beta   90.00
_cell.angle_gamma   90.00
#
_symmetry.space_group_name_H-M   'P 1'
#
loop_
_entity.id
_entity.type
_entity.pdbx_description
1 polymer ?
#
loop_
_entity_poly.entity_id
_entity_poly.type
_entity_poly.pdbx_seq_one_letter_code
_entity_poly.pdbx_strand_id
1 'polypeptide(L)'
;MNFADAHRMTSICDDILPSRGSGGVVPGCTIIGLNTVQQSERSVALYTEKVSVLVRRIHAVRPQAAIVAGLSTNPAGGPVTAQELARDILATRQLVSGYWLNVPAPGIGCPSCREPDPQIAVQMFALLAKSLH
;
A
#
# COMPACT_ATOMS: atom_id res chain seq x y z
N MET A 1 11.94 -20.05 13.15
CA MET A 1 12.35 -18.65 13.35
C MET A 1 12.86 -18.15 12.01
N ASN A 2 12.27 -17.12 11.43
CA ASN A 2 12.73 -16.62 10.12
C ASN A 2 13.99 -15.74 10.30
N PHE A 3 14.72 -15.46 9.21
CA PHE A 3 15.93 -14.62 9.24
C PHE A 3 15.68 -13.22 9.86
N ALA A 4 14.51 -12.63 9.61
CA ALA A 4 14.12 -11.36 10.21
C ALA A 4 13.97 -11.46 11.73
N ASP A 5 13.27 -12.49 12.22
CA ASP A 5 13.08 -12.74 13.65
C ASP A 5 14.43 -12.97 14.35
N ALA A 6 15.32 -13.78 13.73
CA ALA A 6 16.63 -14.13 14.27
C ALA A 6 17.55 -12.92 14.47
N HIS A 7 17.34 -11.87 13.68
CA HIS A 7 18.14 -10.64 13.71
C HIS A 7 17.34 -9.39 14.15
N ARG A 8 16.14 -9.57 14.72
CA ARG A 8 15.26 -8.47 15.17
C ARG A 8 14.98 -7.42 14.10
N MET A 9 14.89 -7.85 12.84
CA MET A 9 14.59 -6.96 11.73
C MET A 9 13.08 -6.78 11.58
N THR A 10 12.65 -5.57 11.28
CA THR A 10 11.28 -5.29 10.85
C THR A 10 11.06 -5.91 9.48
N SER A 11 10.15 -6.88 9.39
CA SER A 11 9.74 -7.50 8.13
C SER A 11 8.39 -6.95 7.69
N ILE A 12 8.28 -6.63 6.39
CA ILE A 12 7.01 -6.32 5.75
C ILE A 12 6.54 -7.53 4.95
N CYS A 13 5.27 -7.86 5.08
CA CYS A 13 4.63 -8.85 4.23
C CYS A 13 3.44 -8.23 3.52
N ASP A 14 3.30 -8.56 2.25
CA ASP A 14 2.19 -8.09 1.46
C ASP A 14 0.97 -8.97 1.75
N ASP A 15 -0.16 -8.35 2.09
CA ASP A 15 -1.46 -9.01 2.12
C ASP A 15 -1.89 -9.22 0.67
N ILE A 16 -1.22 -10.17 0.01
CA ILE A 16 -1.65 -10.64 -1.30
C ILE A 16 -2.95 -11.39 -1.04
N LEU A 17 -4.08 -10.73 -1.31
CA LEU A 17 -5.38 -11.38 -1.43
C LEU A 17 -5.19 -12.76 -2.08
N PRO A 18 -5.75 -13.84 -1.52
CA PRO A 18 -5.46 -15.22 -1.90
C PRO A 18 -5.91 -15.47 -3.33
N SER A 19 -5.05 -15.12 -4.28
CA SER A 19 -5.20 -15.35 -5.71
C SER A 19 -4.08 -16.25 -6.23
N ARG A 20 -3.16 -16.66 -5.35
CA ARG A 20 -2.21 -17.74 -5.60
C ARG A 20 -2.19 -18.64 -4.37
N GLY A 21 -2.65 -19.87 -4.57
CA GLY A 21 -3.02 -20.79 -3.52
C GLY A 21 -1.86 -21.10 -2.57
N SER A 22 -2.10 -20.80 -1.30
CA SER A 22 -1.63 -21.60 -0.18
C SER A 22 -2.42 -21.12 1.03
N GLY A 23 -3.22 -22.00 1.65
CA GLY A 23 -3.88 -21.75 2.93
C GLY A 23 -2.89 -21.65 4.10
N GLY A 24 -1.82 -20.88 3.94
CA GLY A 24 -0.67 -20.85 4.85
C GLY A 24 -0.55 -19.49 5.52
N VAL A 25 -0.77 -19.49 6.84
CA VAL A 25 -0.15 -18.64 7.85
C VAL A 25 0.60 -17.42 7.28
N VAL A 26 0.06 -16.21 7.49
CA VAL A 26 0.83 -14.97 7.31
C VAL A 26 2.13 -15.15 8.11
N PRO A 27 3.33 -15.06 7.48
CA PRO A 27 4.57 -15.26 8.20
C PRO A 27 4.65 -14.31 9.41
N GLY A 28 5.57 -14.55 10.34
CA GLY A 28 5.82 -13.67 11.49
C GLY A 28 6.34 -12.31 11.07
N CYS A 29 5.51 -11.49 10.42
CA CYS A 29 5.88 -10.20 9.89
C CYS A 29 5.49 -9.10 10.86
N THR A 30 6.31 -8.07 10.96
CA THR A 30 6.07 -6.94 11.87
C THR A 30 5.09 -5.94 11.28
N ILE A 31 5.16 -5.73 9.96
CA ILE A 31 4.30 -4.80 9.21
C ILE A 31 3.56 -5.59 8.10
N ILE A 32 2.29 -5.28 7.90
CA ILE A 32 1.48 -5.84 6.82
C ILE A 32 1.19 -4.73 5.80
N GLY A 33 1.62 -4.93 4.55
CA GLY A 33 1.38 -4.02 3.43
C GLY A 33 0.13 -4.41 2.65
N LEU A 34 -0.64 -3.42 2.19
CA LEU A 34 -1.79 -3.62 1.30
C LEU A 34 -1.43 -3.15 -0.12
N ASN A 35 -0.44 -3.76 -0.76
CA ASN A 35 0.22 -3.15 -1.93
C ASN A 35 -0.60 -3.23 -3.22
N THR A 36 -1.58 -4.13 -3.30
CA THR A 36 -2.37 -4.37 -4.52
C THR A 36 -3.65 -3.55 -4.58
N VAL A 37 -4.05 -2.86 -3.50
CA VAL A 37 -5.37 -2.19 -3.45
C VAL A 37 -5.43 -1.08 -4.50
N GLN A 38 -4.49 -0.13 -4.47
CA GLN A 38 -4.43 0.99 -5.41
C GLN A 38 -4.08 0.56 -6.85
N GLN A 39 -3.50 -0.63 -7.03
CA GLN A 39 -3.27 -1.20 -8.35
C GLN A 39 -4.56 -1.69 -9.02
N SER A 40 -5.55 -2.08 -8.22
CA SER A 40 -6.83 -2.62 -8.68
C SER A 40 -8.00 -1.64 -8.61
N GLU A 41 -7.79 -0.48 -7.97
CA GLU A 41 -8.86 0.45 -7.64
C GLU A 41 -8.42 1.90 -7.81
N ARG A 42 -9.29 2.69 -8.45
CA ARG A 42 -9.06 4.11 -8.75
C ARG A 42 -10.07 5.04 -8.08
N SER A 43 -11.22 4.53 -7.68
CA SER A 43 -12.20 5.29 -6.94
C SER A 43 -11.77 5.40 -5.49
N VAL A 44 -11.62 6.63 -5.00
CA VAL A 44 -11.30 6.91 -3.58
C VAL A 44 -12.27 6.21 -2.64
N ALA A 45 -13.56 6.15 -2.99
CA ALA A 45 -14.59 5.51 -2.18
C ALA A 45 -14.36 3.98 -2.09
N LEU A 46 -14.14 3.33 -3.24
CA LEU A 46 -13.91 1.89 -3.29
C LEU A 46 -12.54 1.51 -2.70
N TYR A 47 -11.52 2.37 -2.88
CA TYR A 47 -10.21 2.21 -2.25
C TYR A 47 -10.35 2.22 -0.72
N THR A 48 -11.07 3.22 -0.18
CA THR A 48 -11.33 3.35 1.25
C THR A 48 -12.08 2.15 1.81
N GLU A 49 -13.11 1.68 1.10
CA GLU A 49 -13.87 0.50 1.48
C GLU A 49 -12.98 -0.76 1.53
N LYS A 50 -12.21 -1.01 0.46
CA LYS A 50 -11.29 -2.15 0.38
C LYS A 50 -10.25 -2.11 1.51
N VAL A 51 -9.61 -0.96 1.75
CA VAL A 51 -8.66 -0.78 2.86
C VAL A 51 -9.34 -1.07 4.20
N SER A 52 -10.53 -0.52 4.45
CA SER A 52 -11.27 -0.76 5.71
C SER A 52 -11.58 -2.24 5.93
N VAL A 53 -12.02 -2.96 4.89
CA VAL A 53 -12.32 -4.39 4.97
C VAL A 53 -11.06 -5.20 5.30
N LEU A 54 -9.94 -4.90 4.63
CA LEU A 54 -8.67 -5.61 4.85
C LEU A 54 -8.11 -5.35 6.25
N VAL A 55 -8.10 -4.08 6.70
CA VAL A 55 -7.67 -3.71 8.06
C VAL A 55 -8.47 -4.48 9.11
N ARG A 56 -9.81 -4.52 8.99
CA ARG A 56 -10.64 -5.28 9.94
C ARG A 56 -10.31 -6.77 9.94
N ARG A 57 -10.08 -7.38 8.77
CA ARG A 57 -9.71 -8.81 8.67
C ARG A 57 -8.36 -9.09 9.31
N ILE A 58 -7.37 -8.24 9.05
CA ILE A 58 -6.04 -8.36 9.63
C ILE A 58 -6.11 -8.24 11.15
N HIS A 59 -6.79 -7.20 11.67
CA HIS A 59 -6.90 -6.98 13.11
C HIS A 59 -7.73 -8.03 13.85
N ALA A 60 -8.66 -8.70 13.17
CA ALA A 60 -9.38 -9.85 13.75
C ALA A 60 -8.44 -11.03 14.11
N VAL A 61 -7.30 -11.15 13.44
CA VAL A 61 -6.30 -12.21 13.66
C VAL A 61 -5.06 -11.66 14.38
N ARG A 62 -4.65 -10.43 14.09
CA ARG A 62 -3.47 -9.76 14.65
C ARG A 62 -3.82 -8.32 15.08
N PRO A 63 -4.45 -8.11 16.23
CA PRO A 63 -4.97 -6.81 16.66
C PRO A 63 -3.92 -5.68 16.75
N GLN A 64 -2.65 -6.03 16.92
CA GLN A 64 -1.54 -5.08 17.08
C GLN A 64 -0.67 -4.93 15.83
N ALA A 65 -1.04 -5.57 14.71
CA ALA A 65 -0.25 -5.45 13.49
C ALA A 65 -0.24 -4.00 12.99
N ALA A 66 0.94 -3.47 12.71
CA ALA A 66 1.10 -2.24 11.95
C ALA A 66 0.73 -2.52 10.49
N ILE A 67 -0.15 -1.70 9.93
CA ILE A 67 -0.65 -1.86 8.56
C ILE A 67 -0.25 -0.64 7.75
N VAL A 68 0.35 -0.85 6.58
CA VAL A 68 0.64 0.24 5.64
C VAL A 68 -0.13 0.03 4.34
N ALA A 69 -0.75 1.09 3.82
CA ALA A 69 -1.43 1.01 2.54
C ALA A 69 -0.44 1.30 1.39
N GLY A 70 -0.48 0.50 0.33
CA GLY A 70 0.39 0.70 -0.82
C GLY A 70 -0.19 1.70 -1.81
N LEU A 71 0.69 2.57 -2.30
CA LEU A 71 0.43 3.57 -3.35
C LEU A 71 1.49 3.46 -4.42
N SER A 72 1.18 3.94 -5.62
CA SER A 72 2.15 4.06 -6.70
C SER A 72 1.88 5.28 -7.56
N THR A 73 2.93 5.88 -8.12
CA THR A 73 2.83 6.95 -9.13
C THR A 73 2.58 6.42 -10.55
N ASN A 74 2.56 5.10 -10.74
CA ASN A 74 2.23 4.47 -12.03
C ASN A 74 1.73 3.01 -11.86
N PRO A 75 0.66 2.80 -11.10
CA PRO A 75 0.19 1.47 -10.75
C PRO A 75 -0.44 0.76 -11.95
N ALA A 76 -0.12 -0.53 -12.07
CA ALA A 76 -0.44 -1.35 -13.24
C ALA A 76 -0.01 -0.71 -14.58
N GLY A 77 0.94 0.24 -14.56
CA GLY A 77 1.36 1.01 -15.73
C GLY A 77 0.40 2.15 -16.15
N GLY A 78 -0.68 2.37 -15.41
CA GLY A 78 -1.69 3.38 -15.71
C GLY A 78 -1.40 4.78 -15.13
N PRO A 79 -1.97 5.85 -15.72
CA PRO A 79 -1.92 7.19 -15.17
C PRO A 79 -2.60 7.28 -13.81
N VAL A 80 -2.01 8.12 -12.95
CA VAL A 80 -2.55 8.55 -11.66
C VAL A 80 -2.07 9.98 -11.43
N THR A 81 -2.84 10.74 -10.66
CA THR A 81 -2.56 12.13 -10.33
C THR A 81 -2.17 12.29 -8.86
N ALA A 82 -1.46 13.37 -8.55
CA ALA A 82 -1.12 13.72 -7.17
C ALA A 82 -2.37 13.90 -6.30
N GLN A 83 -3.45 14.46 -6.87
CA GLN A 83 -4.74 14.66 -6.19
C GLN A 83 -5.42 13.34 -5.85
N GLU A 84 -5.39 12.34 -6.73
CA GLU A 84 -5.94 11.00 -6.44
C GLU A 84 -5.21 10.38 -5.25
N LEU A 85 -3.87 10.35 -5.28
CA LEU A 85 -3.09 9.79 -4.17
C LEU A 85 -3.32 10.55 -2.84
N ALA A 86 -3.40 11.88 -2.90
CA ALA A 86 -3.66 12.68 -1.71
C ALA A 86 -5.06 12.40 -1.14
N ARG A 87 -6.08 12.20 -1.98
CA ARG A 87 -7.44 11.85 -1.54
C ARG A 87 -7.49 10.45 -0.93
N ASP A 88 -6.81 9.47 -1.53
CA ASP A 88 -6.69 8.13 -0.97
C ASP A 88 -6.06 8.18 0.43
N ILE A 89 -4.99 8.97 0.60
CA ILE A 89 -4.33 9.17 1.90
C ILE A 89 -5.27 9.85 2.91
N LEU A 90 -5.91 10.95 2.53
CA LEU A 90 -6.79 11.69 3.45
C LEU A 90 -7.98 10.83 3.90
N ALA A 91 -8.53 10.00 3.01
CA ALA A 91 -9.65 9.12 3.31
C ALA A 91 -9.27 7.91 4.17
N THR A 92 -8.02 7.45 4.11
CA THR A 92 -7.58 6.21 4.79
C THR A 92 -6.58 6.41 5.92
N ARG A 93 -6.05 7.62 6.15
CA ARG A 93 -5.00 7.89 7.17
C ARG A 93 -5.38 7.54 8.61
N GLN A 94 -6.67 7.42 8.91
CA GLN A 94 -7.16 6.99 10.24
C GLN A 94 -7.34 5.46 10.35
N LEU A 95 -7.20 4.73 9.24
CA LEU A 95 -7.38 3.28 9.17
C LEU A 95 -6.05 2.52 9.19
N VAL A 96 -4.95 3.17 8.77
CA VAL A 96 -3.64 2.54 8.59
C VAL A 96 -2.55 3.27 9.38
N SER A 97 -1.47 2.55 9.69
CA SER A 97 -0.30 3.09 10.40
C SER A 97 0.61 3.94 9.51
N GLY A 98 0.49 3.82 8.18
CA GLY A 98 1.29 4.57 7.23
C GLY A 98 1.07 4.15 5.79
N TYR A 99 1.98 4.56 4.91
CA TYR A 99 1.91 4.30 3.48
C TYR A 99 3.25 3.81 2.93
N TRP A 100 3.18 2.87 1.99
CA TRP A 100 4.30 2.46 1.14
C TRP A 100 4.08 3.07 -0.25
N LEU A 101 5.02 3.89 -0.74
CA LEU A 101 4.90 4.53 -2.05
C LEU A 101 5.93 3.98 -3.04
N ASN A 102 5.43 3.44 -4.15
CA ASN A 102 6.25 2.99 -5.27
C ASN A 102 6.34 4.06 -6.37
N VAL A 103 7.54 4.32 -6.88
CA VAL A 103 7.78 5.06 -8.12
C VAL A 103 8.37 4.07 -9.12
N PRO A 104 7.52 3.31 -9.83
CA PRO A 104 8.00 2.15 -10.59
C PRO A 104 8.60 2.59 -11.93
N ALA A 105 9.56 1.79 -12.40
CA ALA A 105 10.19 1.90 -13.71
C ALA A 105 9.84 0.67 -14.57
N PRO A 106 9.96 0.76 -15.90
CA PRO A 106 9.89 -0.43 -16.75
C PRO A 106 10.93 -1.49 -16.32
N GLY A 107 10.51 -2.74 -16.24
CA GLY A 107 11.40 -3.85 -15.88
C GLY A 107 10.65 -5.18 -15.70
N ILE A 108 11.36 -6.24 -15.27
CA ILE A 108 10.79 -7.60 -15.13
C ILE A 108 9.52 -7.59 -14.24
N GLY A 109 9.53 -6.82 -13.16
CA GLY A 109 8.40 -6.72 -12.23
C GLY A 109 7.24 -5.84 -12.71
N CYS A 110 7.45 -4.99 -13.71
CA CYS A 110 6.40 -4.17 -14.32
C CYS A 110 6.74 -3.85 -15.78
N PRO A 111 6.54 -4.81 -16.71
CA PRO A 111 6.90 -4.61 -18.11
C PRO A 111 6.09 -3.50 -18.79
N SER A 112 4.87 -3.26 -18.32
CA SER A 112 3.96 -2.21 -18.81
C SER A 112 4.11 -0.89 -18.08
N CYS A 113 5.02 -0.77 -17.11
CA CYS A 113 5.24 0.51 -16.45
C CYS A 113 5.79 1.51 -17.46
N ARG A 114 5.15 2.68 -17.51
CA ARG A 114 5.71 3.91 -18.09
C ARG A 114 6.96 4.40 -17.33
N GLU A 115 7.66 5.37 -17.91
CA GLU A 115 8.79 6.05 -17.28
C GLU A 115 8.48 6.49 -15.84
N PRO A 116 9.43 6.37 -14.90
CA PRO A 116 9.26 6.83 -13.53
C PRO A 116 8.90 8.31 -13.46
N ASP A 117 7.81 8.62 -12.76
CA ASP A 117 7.41 9.99 -12.47
C ASP A 117 7.39 10.25 -10.96
N PRO A 118 8.53 10.65 -10.37
CA PRO A 118 8.59 11.02 -8.95
C PRO A 118 7.92 12.38 -8.68
N GLN A 119 7.63 13.21 -9.70
CA GLN A 119 7.02 14.53 -9.48
C GLN A 119 5.58 14.40 -8.97
N ILE A 120 4.87 13.34 -9.37
CA ILE A 120 3.55 13.01 -8.79
C ILE A 120 3.64 12.86 -7.28
N ALA A 121 4.68 12.19 -6.76
CA ALA A 121 4.87 12.01 -5.32
C ALA A 121 5.18 13.35 -4.62
N VAL A 122 6.06 14.17 -5.20
CA VAL A 122 6.39 15.50 -4.66
C VAL A 122 5.15 16.38 -4.57
N GLN A 123 4.33 16.41 -5.63
CA GLN A 123 3.09 17.18 -5.67
C GLN A 123 2.06 16.65 -4.68
N MET A 124 1.95 15.32 -4.52
CA MET A 124 1.08 14.70 -3.52
C MET A 124 1.46 15.16 -2.10
N PHE A 125 2.76 15.12 -1.74
CA PHE A 125 3.22 15.60 -0.44
C PHE A 125 2.93 17.09 -0.24
N ALA A 126 3.11 17.91 -1.28
CA ALA A 126 2.78 19.33 -1.22
C ALA A 126 1.28 19.59 -1.01
N LEU A 127 0.40 18.77 -1.60
CA LEU A 127 -1.05 18.83 -1.35
C LEU A 127 -1.38 18.45 0.09
N LEU A 128 -0.82 17.36 0.60
CA LEU A 128 -1.06 16.91 1.98
C LEU A 128 -0.60 17.95 3.00
N ALA A 129 0.58 18.56 2.80
CA ALA A 129 1.09 19.61 3.67
C ALA A 129 0.11 20.79 3.80
N LYS A 130 -0.56 21.16 2.71
CA LYS A 130 -1.58 22.23 2.71
C LYS A 130 -2.88 21.83 3.40
N SER A 131 -3.17 20.53 3.52
CA SER A 131 -4.39 19.99 4.17
C SER A 131 -4.22 19.74 5.68
N LEU A 132 -3.09 20.14 6.27
CA LEU A 132 -2.81 20.03 7.71
C LEU A 132 -3.14 21.30 8.51
N HIS A 133 -3.74 22.29 7.85
CA HIS A 133 -4.23 23.54 8.45
C HIS A 133 -5.76 23.55 8.46
#